data_AF-A0A256GGU6-F1
#
_entry.id   AF-A0A256GGU6-F1
#
_cell.length_a   1.000
_cell.length_b   1.000
_cell.length_c   1.000
_cell.angle_alpha   90.00
_cell.angle_beta   90.00
_cell.angle_gamma   90.00
#
_symmetry.space_group_name_H-M   'P 1'
#
loop_
_entity.id
_entity.type
_entity.pdbx_description
1 polymer ?
#
loop_
_entity_poly.entity_id
_entity_poly.type
_entity_poly.pdbx_seq_one_letter_code
_entity_poly.pdbx_strand_id
1 'polypeptide(L)' 'MAIEHLKLSARDELFDMAFAMRVGALDGRHPEVTRLAIKSIRAALKPTGRLFIDGGNPLREVSLQP' A
#
# COMPACT_ATOMS: atom_id res chain seq x y z
N MET A 1 8.71 5.33 7.87
CA MET A 1 9.23 3.99 7.53
C MET A 1 8.78 3.66 6.12
N ALA A 2 9.63 3.00 5.32
CA ALA A 2 9.26 2.58 3.97
C ALA A 2 8.44 1.28 4.02
N ILE A 3 7.52 1.10 3.07
CA ILE A 3 6.49 0.06 3.09
C ILE A 3 7.08 -1.35 3.02
N GLU A 4 8.23 -1.51 2.36
CA GLU A 4 8.99 -2.76 2.28
C GLU A 4 9.50 -3.26 3.64
N HIS A 5 9.57 -2.39 4.64
CA HIS A 5 9.96 -2.74 6.01
C HIS A 5 8.78 -2.96 6.95
N LEU A 6 7.54 -2.85 6.46
CA LEU A 6 6.35 -3.14 7.26
C LEU A 6 6.39 -4.57 7.79
N LYS A 7 6.29 -4.71 9.11
CA LYS A 7 6.18 -5.99 9.80
C LYS A 7 5.06 -5.87 10.82
N LEU A 8 4.03 -6.71 10.68
CA LEU A 8 3.04 -6.90 11.73
C LEU A 8 3.58 -7.85 12.79
N SER A 9 3.23 -7.58 14.04
CA SER A 9 3.39 -8.53 15.13
C SER A 9 2.40 -9.68 14.95
N ALA A 10 2.73 -10.87 15.48
CA ALA A 10 1.86 -12.04 15.38
C ALA A 10 0.50 -11.86 16.10
N ARG A 11 0.32 -10.78 16.87
CA ARG A 11 -0.92 -10.44 17.58
C ARG A 11 -1.72 -9.34 16.89
N ASP A 12 -1.17 -8.72 15.85
CA ASP A 12 -1.87 -7.65 15.14
C ASP A 12 -2.97 -8.28 14.27
N GLU A 13 -4.15 -7.67 14.28
CA GLU A 13 -5.20 -8.06 13.35
C GLU A 13 -4.79 -7.71 11.91
N LEU A 14 -5.08 -8.62 10.98
CA LEU A 14 -4.85 -8.39 9.56
C LEU A 14 -5.89 -7.41 9.00
N PHE A 15 -5.47 -6.58 8.05
CA PHE A 15 -6.35 -5.59 7.43
C PHE A 15 -7.17 -6.20 6.28
N ASP A 16 -8.38 -5.69 6.10
CA ASP A 16 -9.23 -6.02 4.94
C ASP A 16 -8.85 -5.21 3.70
N MET A 17 -8.26 -4.03 3.86
CA MET A 17 -7.91 -3.15 2.75
C MET A 17 -6.60 -2.38 3.00
N ALA A 18 -5.87 -2.11 1.93
CA ALA A 18 -4.72 -1.20 1.90
C ALA A 18 -4.85 -0.22 0.74
N PHE A 19 -4.52 1.05 0.99
CA PHE A 19 -4.50 2.11 -0.02
C PHE A 19 -3.08 2.67 -0.13
N ALA A 20 -2.48 2.57 -1.31
CA ALA A 20 -1.17 3.13 -1.61
C ALA A 20 -1.34 4.38 -2.48
N MET A 21 -1.20 5.56 -1.86
CA MET A 21 -1.37 6.86 -2.51
C MET A 21 0.01 7.44 -2.83
N ARG A 22 0.42 7.44 -4.10
CA ARG A 22 1.74 7.97 -4.54
C ARG A 22 2.93 7.41 -3.75
N VAL A 23 2.99 6.08 -3.61
CA VAL A 23 4.06 5.40 -2.88
C VAL A 23 5.20 5.06 -3.83
N GLY A 24 6.38 5.65 -3.60
CA GLY A 24 7.55 5.46 -4.50
C GLY A 24 7.99 4.00 -4.65
N ALA A 25 7.90 3.20 -3.58
CA ALA A 25 8.18 1.77 -3.66
C ALA A 25 7.21 0.98 -4.56
N LEU A 26 6.10 1.57 -5.00
CA LEU A 26 5.06 0.97 -5.84
C LEU A 26 4.90 1.68 -7.19
N ASP A 27 5.80 2.59 -7.54
CA ASP A 27 5.70 3.37 -8.78
C ASP A 27 6.31 2.68 -10.02
N GLY A 28 6.88 1.49 -9.84
CA GLY A 28 7.42 0.65 -10.91
C GLY A 28 8.84 0.99 -11.37
N ARG A 29 9.49 2.05 -10.86
CA ARG A 29 10.87 2.42 -11.22
C ARG A 29 11.92 1.45 -10.67
N HIS A 30 11.59 0.74 -9.60
CA HIS A 30 12.46 -0.21 -8.90
C HIS A 30 11.72 -1.55 -8.69
N PRO A 31 11.84 -2.53 -9.60
CA PRO A 31 11.11 -3.80 -9.53
C PRO A 31 11.40 -4.61 -8.27
N GLU A 32 12.65 -4.62 -7.81
CA GLU A 32 13.06 -5.30 -6.59
C GLU A 32 12.42 -4.72 -5.33
N VAL A 33 12.34 -3.38 -5.25
CA VAL A 33 11.69 -2.67 -4.13
C VAL A 33 10.18 -2.91 -4.16
N THR A 34 9.58 -2.84 -5.36
CA THR A 34 8.16 -3.15 -5.58
C THR A 34 7.80 -4.54 -5.07
N ARG A 35 8.62 -5.55 -5.41
CA ARG A 35 8.39 -6.93 -4.98
C ARG A 35 8.42 -7.07 -3.46
N LEU A 36 9.34 -6.38 -2.78
CA LEU A 36 9.42 -6.39 -1.31
C LEU A 36 8.21 -5.68 -0.68
N ALA A 37 7.83 -4.52 -1.20
CA ALA A 37 6.66 -3.78 -0.76
C ALA A 37 5.37 -4.62 -0.88
N ILE A 38 5.15 -5.26 -2.03
CA ILE A 38 3.98 -6.14 -2.24
C ILE A 38 3.98 -7.33 -1.27
N LYS A 39 5.16 -7.93 -1.00
CA LYS A 39 5.26 -9.03 -0.03
C LYS A 39 4.88 -8.57 1.38
N SER A 40 5.37 -7.41 1.82
CA SER A 40 5.09 -6.86 3.14
C SER A 40 3.61 -6.46 3.28
N ILE A 41 3.02 -5.85 2.25
CA ILE A 41 1.58 -5.53 2.23
C ILE A 41 0.74 -6.81 2.28
N ARG A 42 1.09 -7.84 1.50
CA ARG A 42 0.36 -9.11 1.51
C ARG A 42 0.36 -9.77 2.89
N ALA A 43 1.49 -9.73 3.60
CA ALA A 43 1.60 -10.26 4.95
C ALA A 43 0.73 -9.50 5.96
N ALA A 44 0.37 -8.25 5.67
CA ALA A 44 -0.49 -7.43 6.50
C ALA A 44 -1.99 -7.54 6.17
N LEU A 45 -2.35 -8.16 5.04
CA LEU A 45 -3.73 -8.31 4.60
C LEU A 45 -4.29 -9.69 4.94
N LYS A 46 -5.59 -9.76 5.20
CA LYS A 46 -6.33 -11.03 5.19
C LYS A 46 -6.22 -11.70 3.81
N PRO A 47 -6.47 -13.02 3.70
CA PRO A 47 -6.49 -13.70 2.40
C PRO A 47 -7.46 -13.06 1.38
N THR A 48 -8.55 -12.48 1.87
CA THR A 48 -9.56 -11.75 1.06
C THR A 48 -9.29 -10.26 0.95
N GLY A 49 -8.21 -9.77 1.55
CA GLY A 49 -7.89 -8.36 1.62
C GLY A 49 -7.50 -7.78 0.26
N ARG A 50 -7.78 -6.49 0.08
CA ARG A 50 -7.62 -5.81 -1.22
C ARG A 50 -6.60 -4.68 -1.12
N LEU A 51 -5.69 -4.61 -2.09
CA LEU A 51 -4.77 -3.50 -2.27
C LEU A 51 -5.26 -2.60 -3.40
N PHE A 52 -5.36 -1.31 -3.12
CA PHE A 52 -5.64 -0.26 -4.09
C PHE A 52 -4.39 0.61 -4.25
N ILE A 53 -3.95 0.82 -5.47
CA ILE A 53 -2.77 1.64 -5.77
C ILE A 53 -3.23 2.80 -6.66
N ASP A 54 -2.85 4.01 -6.26
CA ASP A 54 -3.02 5.20 -7.07
C ASP A 54 -1.70 5.60 -7.72
N GLY A 55 -1.74 5.73 -9.04
CA GLY A 55 -0.65 6.25 -9.87
C GLY A 55 -0.63 7.77 -9.97
N GLY A 56 -1.64 8.48 -9.44
CA GLY A 56 -1.64 9.92 -9.28
C GLY A 56 -1.69 10.75 -10.56
N ASN A 57 -2.13 10.19 -11.70
CA ASN A 57 -2.06 10.89 -12.98
C ASN A 57 -3.42 11.03 -13.71
N PRO A 58 -4.18 12.11 -13.44
CA PRO A 58 -4.02 13.06 -12.33
C PRO A 58 -4.82 12.64 -11.08
N LEU A 59 -4.23 12.83 -9.90
CA LEU A 59 -5.00 12.84 -8.66
C LEU A 59 -5.88 14.10 -8.66
N ARG A 60 -7.19 13.93 -8.48
CA ARG A 60 -8.14 15.04 -8.41
C ARG A 60 -8.35 15.44 -6.96
N GLU A 61 -8.07 16.69 -6.66
CA GLU A 61 -8.51 17.33 -5.42
C GLU A 61 -10.00 17.65 -5.50
N VAL A 62 -10.74 17.39 -4.42
CA VAL A 62 -12.15 17.77 -4.27
C VAL A 62 -12.31 18.65 -3.04
N SER A 63 -13.04 19.75 -3.17
CA SER A 63 -13.35 20.62 -2.05
C SER A 63 -14.41 19.96 -1.15
N LEU A 64 -14.16 19.95 0.17
CA LEU A 64 -15.11 19.43 1.17
C LEU A 64 -15.85 20.57 1.90
N GLN A 65 -15.93 21.76 1.29
CA GLN A 65 -16.74 22.83 1.86
C GLN A 65 -18.22 22.39 1.88
N PRO A 66 -18.96 22.69 2.98
CA PRO A 66 -20.38 22.35 3.10
C PRO A 66 -21.25 22.87 1.96
#